data_AF-A0A2E2SDR7-F1
#
_entry.id   AF-A0A2E2SDR7-F1
#
_cell.length_a   1.000
_cell.length_b   1.000
_cell.length_c   1.000
_cell.angle_alpha   90.00
_cell.angle_beta   90.00
_cell.angle_gamma   90.00
#
_symmetry.space_group_name_H-M   'P 1'
#
loop_
_entity.id
_entity.type
_entity.pdbx_description
1 polymer ?
#
loop_
_entity_poly.entity_id
_entity_poly.type
_entity_poly.pdbx_seq_one_letter_code
_entity_poly.pdbx_strand_id
1 'polypeptide(L)'
;MNQNQRVSSMKMHAAKICFIFYLLIFSSLSLANINNLLQSIQTDYENRLDALFKDFHAHPELSLAEFSTAKKIAEALRDHGFQVTENVGGTGVVALLKNGSGPLVMMRADMDGLPLKEKTNLPYASKDTQLDPVTGNTFPVMHACGHDVHITALI
;
A
#
# COMPACT_ATOMS: atom_id res chain seq x y z
N MET A 1 -42.05 35.00 -34.41
CA MET A 1 -41.64 33.74 -33.75
C MET A 1 -42.81 33.20 -32.94
N ASN A 2 -43.34 32.02 -33.29
CA ASN A 2 -44.57 31.43 -32.72
C ASN A 2 -44.32 30.96 -31.26
N GLN A 3 -45.32 31.05 -30.38
CA GLN A 3 -45.24 30.66 -28.95
C GLN A 3 -44.65 29.25 -28.77
N ASN A 4 -45.01 28.29 -29.64
CA ASN A 4 -44.49 26.92 -29.57
C ASN A 4 -42.96 26.83 -29.76
N GLN A 5 -42.36 27.73 -30.54
CA GLN A 5 -40.90 27.77 -30.71
C GLN A 5 -40.17 28.38 -29.50
N ARG A 6 -40.81 29.32 -28.78
CA ARG A 6 -40.24 29.87 -27.52
C ARG A 6 -40.23 28.84 -26.40
N VAL A 7 -41.30 28.05 -26.25
CA VAL A 7 -41.41 27.01 -25.22
C VAL A 7 -40.40 25.89 -25.46
N SER A 8 -40.20 25.47 -26.72
CA SER A 8 -39.19 24.46 -27.08
C SER A 8 -37.76 24.93 -26.78
N SER A 9 -37.44 26.18 -27.15
CA SER A 9 -36.14 26.80 -26.83
C SER A 9 -35.89 26.87 -25.32
N MET A 10 -36.87 27.31 -24.51
CA MET A 10 -36.73 27.37 -23.05
C MET A 10 -36.48 25.99 -22.43
N LYS A 11 -37.17 24.94 -22.89
CA LYS A 11 -36.95 23.56 -22.40
C LYS A 11 -35.54 23.05 -22.71
N MET A 12 -35.01 23.35 -23.90
CA MET A 12 -33.64 22.98 -24.28
C MET A 12 -32.57 23.73 -23.46
N HIS A 13 -32.78 25.01 -23.14
CA HIS A 13 -31.86 25.77 -22.30
C HIS A 13 -31.87 25.27 -20.85
N ALA A 14 -33.06 24.98 -20.30
CA ALA A 14 -33.18 24.41 -18.96
C ALA A 14 -32.51 23.03 -18.84
N ALA A 15 -32.66 22.16 -19.84
CA ALA A 15 -32.00 20.85 -19.86
C ALA A 15 -30.47 20.96 -19.94
N LYS A 16 -29.93 21.90 -20.74
CA LYS A 16 -28.48 22.16 -20.82
C LYS A 16 -27.92 22.70 -19.51
N ILE A 17 -28.62 23.64 -18.86
CA ILE A 17 -28.22 24.19 -17.56
C ILE A 17 -28.22 23.09 -16.49
N CYS A 18 -29.25 22.24 -16.47
CA CYS A 18 -29.34 21.13 -15.52
C CYS A 18 -28.24 20.08 -15.77
N PHE A 19 -27.91 19.78 -17.02
CA PHE A 19 -26.82 18.88 -17.38
C PHE A 19 -25.45 19.44 -16.98
N ILE A 20 -25.20 20.74 -17.20
CA ILE A 20 -23.96 21.41 -16.77
C ILE A 20 -23.86 21.43 -15.23
N PHE A 21 -24.94 21.74 -14.52
CA PHE A 21 -24.98 21.67 -13.06
C PHE A 21 -24.72 20.26 -12.54
N TYR A 22 -25.31 19.23 -13.16
CA TYR A 22 -25.06 17.84 -12.81
C TYR A 22 -23.60 17.44 -13.05
N LEU A 23 -22.99 17.87 -14.16
CA LEU A 23 -21.58 17.62 -14.45
C LEU A 23 -20.65 18.32 -13.45
N LEU A 24 -20.98 19.56 -13.06
CA LEU A 24 -20.22 20.32 -12.05
C LEU A 24 -20.34 19.73 -10.64
N ILE A 25 -21.52 19.22 -10.29
CA ILE A 25 -21.74 18.52 -9.02
C ILE A 25 -20.98 17.19 -9.03
N PHE A 26 -21.06 16.40 -10.09
CA PHE A 26 -20.35 15.12 -10.19
C PHE A 26 -18.82 15.29 -10.17
N SER A 27 -18.28 16.32 -10.83
CA SER A 27 -16.85 16.61 -10.82
C SER A 27 -16.34 17.08 -9.45
N SER A 28 -17.10 17.92 -8.73
CA SER A 28 -16.75 18.37 -7.38
C SER A 28 -16.80 17.25 -6.33
N LEU A 29 -17.76 16.32 -6.43
CA LEU A 29 -17.82 15.12 -5.59
C LEU A 29 -16.63 14.17 -5.82
N SER A 30 -16.23 13.98 -7.08
CA SER A 30 -15.04 13.17 -7.42
C SER A 30 -13.75 13.76 -6.85
N LEU A 31 -13.56 15.08 -6.98
CA LEU A 31 -12.42 15.80 -6.42
C LEU A 31 -12.37 15.71 -4.88
N ALA A 32 -13.51 15.83 -4.21
CA ALA A 32 -13.58 15.71 -2.75
C ALA A 32 -13.17 14.30 -2.27
N ASN A 33 -13.60 13.23 -2.95
CA ASN A 33 -13.23 11.86 -2.59
C ASN A 33 -11.74 11.57 -2.81
N ILE A 34 -11.13 12.08 -3.88
CA ILE A 34 -9.70 11.93 -4.12
C ILE A 34 -8.90 12.63 -3.01
N ASN A 35 -9.31 13.84 -2.63
CA ASN A 35 -8.66 14.57 -1.54
C ASN A 35 -8.76 13.81 -0.22
N ASN A 36 -9.91 13.21 0.07
CA ASN A 36 -10.07 12.38 1.27
C ASN A 36 -9.15 11.15 1.27
N LEU A 37 -9.01 10.46 0.13
CA LEU A 37 -8.13 9.30 0.00
C LEU A 37 -6.65 9.69 0.12
N LEU A 38 -6.22 10.75 -0.56
CA LEU A 38 -4.83 11.24 -0.46
C LEU A 38 -4.51 11.66 0.97
N GLN A 39 -5.45 12.34 1.63
CA GLN A 39 -5.31 12.72 3.03
C GLN A 39 -5.26 11.51 3.97
N SER A 40 -6.08 10.48 3.72
CA SER A 40 -6.03 9.26 4.53
C SER A 40 -4.70 8.53 4.36
N ILE A 41 -4.20 8.39 3.13
CA ILE A 41 -2.90 7.77 2.85
C ILE A 41 -1.77 8.55 3.52
N GLN A 42 -1.78 9.88 3.39
CA GLN A 42 -0.77 10.73 4.02
C GLN A 42 -0.78 10.60 5.55
N THR A 43 -1.97 10.63 6.15
CA THR A 43 -2.16 10.46 7.59
C THR A 43 -1.65 9.09 8.05
N ASP A 44 -1.95 8.06 7.28
CA ASP A 44 -1.54 6.69 7.55
C ASP A 44 -0.02 6.51 7.47
N TYR A 45 0.60 7.16 6.47
CA TYR A 45 2.05 7.20 6.33
C TYR A 45 2.73 7.89 7.51
N GLU A 46 2.25 9.08 7.88
CA GLU A 46 2.78 9.86 9.00
C GLU A 46 2.60 9.16 10.35
N ASN A 47 1.50 8.44 10.55
CA ASN A 47 1.19 7.81 11.83
C ASN A 47 1.89 6.46 12.02
N ARG A 48 2.06 5.66 10.96
CA ARG A 48 2.56 4.29 11.09
C ARG A 48 3.52 3.83 9.99
N LEU A 49 3.27 4.12 8.71
CA LEU A 49 4.01 3.45 7.62
C LEU A 49 5.46 3.96 7.50
N ASP A 50 5.74 5.23 7.78
CA ASP A 50 7.11 5.77 7.76
C ASP A 50 8.01 5.07 8.79
N ALA A 51 7.49 4.86 10.00
CA ALA A 51 8.20 4.16 11.05
C ALA A 51 8.40 2.68 10.69
N LEU A 52 7.38 2.05 10.13
CA LEU A 52 7.42 0.65 9.71
C LEU A 52 8.44 0.43 8.57
N PHE A 53 8.45 1.30 7.55
CA PHE A 53 9.43 1.29 6.48
C PHE A 53 10.86 1.38 7.03
N LYS A 54 11.12 2.36 7.91
CA LYS A 54 12.45 2.55 8.49
C LYS A 54 12.90 1.37 9.35
N ASP A 55 11.97 0.74 10.06
CA ASP A 55 12.23 -0.47 10.83
C ASP A 55 12.58 -1.67 9.94
N PHE A 56 11.82 -1.91 8.86
CA PHE A 56 12.18 -2.93 7.88
C PHE A 56 13.53 -2.64 7.22
N HIS A 57 13.79 -1.40 6.82
CA HIS A 57 15.06 -1.01 6.21
C HIS A 57 16.26 -1.24 7.14
N ALA A 58 16.10 -0.93 8.43
CA ALA A 58 17.14 -1.06 9.43
C ALA A 58 17.41 -2.52 9.85
N HIS A 59 16.41 -3.40 9.69
CA HIS A 59 16.44 -4.81 10.10
C HIS A 59 16.11 -5.79 8.96
N PRO A 60 16.87 -5.76 7.85
CA PRO A 60 16.66 -6.66 6.74
C PRO A 60 17.09 -8.09 7.11
N GLU A 61 16.40 -9.09 6.57
CA GLU A 61 16.75 -10.50 6.73
C GLU A 61 16.95 -11.16 5.37
N LEU A 62 17.96 -12.02 5.25
CA LEU A 62 18.29 -12.79 4.05
C LEU A 62 17.14 -13.71 3.64
N SER A 63 17.13 -14.05 2.35
CA SER A 63 16.19 -15.00 1.77
C SER A 63 16.12 -16.30 2.61
N LEU A 64 14.90 -16.77 2.88
CA LEU A 64 14.57 -17.95 3.70
C LEU A 64 14.85 -17.80 5.21
N ALA A 65 15.25 -16.63 5.69
CA ALA A 65 15.56 -16.35 7.09
C ALA A 65 14.81 -15.11 7.65
N GLU A 66 13.72 -14.70 6.99
CA GLU A 66 12.91 -13.50 7.25
C GLU A 66 11.94 -13.66 8.43
N PHE A 67 12.38 -14.27 9.53
CA PHE A 67 11.49 -14.65 10.64
C PHE A 67 10.94 -13.44 11.40
N SER A 68 11.77 -12.42 11.66
CA SER A 68 11.34 -11.20 12.34
C SER A 68 10.42 -10.38 11.45
N THR A 69 10.79 -10.25 10.18
CA THR A 69 10.06 -9.52 9.13
C THR A 69 8.68 -10.13 8.91
N ALA A 70 8.60 -11.45 8.70
CA ALA A 70 7.34 -12.16 8.53
C ALA A 70 6.40 -11.97 9.73
N LYS A 71 6.94 -12.04 10.95
CA LYS A 71 6.15 -11.82 12.18
C LYS A 71 5.57 -10.40 12.22
N LYS A 72 6.38 -9.38 11.94
CA LYS A 72 5.93 -7.96 11.90
C LYS A 72 4.83 -7.75 10.84
N ILE A 73 5.00 -8.33 9.65
CA ILE A 73 3.96 -8.29 8.59
C ILE A 73 2.66 -8.93 9.08
N ALA A 74 2.75 -10.10 9.70
CA ALA A 74 1.59 -10.82 10.19
C ALA A 74 0.84 -10.07 11.29
N GLU A 75 1.57 -9.44 12.23
CA GLU A 75 1.01 -8.57 13.26
C GLU A 75 0.32 -7.35 12.63
N ALA A 76 1.01 -6.62 11.75
CA ALA A 76 0.45 -5.45 11.08
C ALA A 76 -0.85 -5.78 10.31
N LEU A 77 -0.88 -6.88 9.54
CA LEU A 77 -2.08 -7.26 8.77
C LEU A 77 -3.24 -7.70 9.68
N ARG A 78 -2.95 -8.36 10.81
CA ARG A 78 -3.99 -8.71 11.80
C ARG A 78 -4.65 -7.47 12.39
N ASP A 79 -3.85 -6.45 12.71
CA ASP A 79 -4.35 -5.19 13.27
C ASP A 79 -5.30 -4.46 12.31
N HIS A 80 -5.18 -4.73 11.00
CA HIS A 80 -6.08 -4.22 9.95
C HIS A 80 -7.27 -5.15 9.65
N GLY A 81 -7.49 -6.17 10.48
CA GLY A 81 -8.67 -7.06 10.40
C GLY A 81 -8.55 -8.21 9.39
N PHE A 82 -7.34 -8.50 8.88
CA PHE A 82 -7.13 -9.66 8.04
C PHE A 82 -7.10 -10.96 8.85
N GLN A 83 -7.61 -12.04 8.25
CA GLN A 83 -7.32 -13.39 8.71
C GLN A 83 -5.95 -13.79 8.18
N VAL A 84 -4.96 -13.89 9.06
CA VAL A 84 -3.55 -14.12 8.69
C VAL A 84 -3.13 -15.57 8.96
N THR A 85 -2.54 -16.20 7.95
CA THR A 85 -1.86 -17.50 8.03
C THR A 85 -0.36 -17.28 7.89
N GLU A 86 0.39 -17.68 8.91
CA GLU A 86 1.86 -17.63 8.95
C GLU A 86 2.47 -18.98 8.57
N ASN A 87 3.79 -18.99 8.38
CA ASN A 87 4.59 -20.18 8.11
C ASN A 87 4.26 -20.88 6.78
N VAL A 88 3.80 -20.13 5.78
CA VAL A 88 3.50 -20.66 4.45
C VAL A 88 4.82 -20.84 3.69
N GLY A 89 5.31 -22.08 3.62
CA GLY A 89 6.57 -22.39 2.93
C GLY A 89 7.82 -21.83 3.62
N GLY A 90 7.79 -21.69 4.95
CA GLY A 90 8.89 -21.10 5.72
C GLY A 90 8.44 -19.81 6.39
N THR A 91 8.82 -18.67 5.84
CA THR A 91 8.51 -17.32 6.36
C THR A 91 7.32 -16.66 5.66
N GLY A 92 6.68 -17.34 4.70
CA GLY A 92 5.56 -16.76 3.95
C GLY A 92 4.34 -16.45 4.82
N VAL A 93 3.72 -15.30 4.53
CA VAL A 93 2.49 -14.81 5.16
C VAL A 93 1.40 -14.68 4.10
N VAL A 94 0.22 -15.25 4.37
CA VAL A 94 -0.97 -15.09 3.53
C VAL A 94 -2.09 -14.49 4.38
N ALA A 95 -2.64 -13.37 3.93
CA ALA A 95 -3.67 -12.63 4.64
C ALA A 95 -4.93 -12.49 3.78
N LEU A 96 -6.10 -12.80 4.36
CA LEU A 96 -7.39 -12.71 3.68
C LEU A 96 -8.30 -11.68 4.36
N LEU A 97 -8.76 -10.70 3.59
CA LEU A 97 -9.81 -9.76 4.00
C LEU A 97 -11.10 -10.06 3.22
N LYS A 98 -12.17 -10.43 3.94
CA LYS A 98 -13.48 -10.68 3.33
C LYS A 98 -14.29 -9.40 3.27
N ASN A 99 -14.77 -9.03 2.09
CA ASN A 99 -15.59 -7.84 1.88
C ASN A 99 -16.80 -8.11 0.97
N GLY A 100 -17.69 -8.99 1.42
CA GLY A 100 -18.91 -9.36 0.68
C GLY A 100 -18.63 -10.28 -0.53
N SER A 101 -19.64 -10.44 -1.38
CA SER A 101 -19.55 -11.23 -2.61
C SER A 101 -18.94 -10.41 -3.74
N GLY A 102 -18.03 -11.03 -4.51
CA GLY A 102 -17.41 -10.39 -5.67
C GLY A 102 -16.17 -11.15 -6.15
N PRO A 103 -15.48 -10.60 -7.16
CA PRO A 103 -14.19 -11.14 -7.61
C PRO A 103 -13.14 -11.12 -6.49
N LEU A 104 -12.24 -12.11 -6.49
CA LEU A 104 -11.07 -12.15 -5.62
C LEU A 104 -9.90 -11.40 -6.30
N VAL A 105 -9.23 -10.53 -5.55
CA VAL A 105 -8.01 -9.83 -5.97
C VAL A 105 -6.86 -10.24 -5.06
N MET A 106 -5.68 -10.46 -5.62
CA MET A 106 -4.46 -10.77 -4.89
C MET A 106 -3.43 -9.66 -5.10
N MET A 107 -2.80 -9.24 -4.01
CA MET A 107 -1.61 -8.39 -4.00
C MET A 107 -0.45 -9.19 -3.42
N ARG A 108 0.78 -8.87 -3.82
CA ARG A 108 1.99 -9.59 -3.41
C ARG A 108 3.13 -8.61 -3.18
N ALA A 109 3.85 -8.81 -2.08
CA ALA A 109 5.15 -8.21 -1.79
C ALA A 109 6.16 -9.33 -1.47
N ASP A 110 7.40 -9.18 -1.90
CA ASP A 110 8.57 -9.87 -1.35
C ASP A 110 9.04 -9.18 -0.08
N MET A 111 9.87 -9.88 0.71
CA MET A 111 10.29 -9.39 2.02
C MET A 111 11.77 -9.57 2.36
N ASP A 112 12.57 -10.18 1.49
CA ASP A 112 13.97 -10.49 1.77
C ASP A 112 14.93 -9.32 1.47
N GLY A 113 15.99 -9.25 2.25
CA GLY A 113 17.17 -8.43 2.03
C GLY A 113 18.26 -9.19 1.27
N LEU A 114 19.37 -8.50 1.01
CA LEU A 114 20.52 -9.04 0.28
C LEU A 114 21.80 -9.03 1.14
N PRO A 115 22.76 -9.95 0.89
CA PRO A 115 24.00 -10.08 1.66
C PRO A 115 25.05 -9.03 1.27
N LEU A 116 24.74 -7.75 1.46
CA LEU A 116 25.68 -6.66 1.23
C LEU A 116 25.64 -5.59 2.32
N LYS A 117 26.78 -4.92 2.49
CA LYS A 117 26.92 -3.80 3.41
C LYS A 117 26.28 -2.56 2.82
N GLU A 118 25.35 -1.97 3.57
CA GLU A 118 24.76 -0.69 3.22
C GLU A 118 25.77 0.47 3.24
N LYS A 119 25.66 1.38 2.27
CA LYS A 119 26.56 2.54 2.08
C LYS A 119 25.81 3.86 1.80
N THR A 120 24.53 3.92 2.13
CA THR A 120 23.67 5.08 1.88
C THR A 120 23.98 6.24 2.84
N ASN A 121 24.48 5.93 4.04
CA ASN A 121 24.64 6.86 5.18
C ASN A 121 23.30 7.42 5.70
N LEU A 122 22.17 6.76 5.42
CA LEU A 122 20.88 7.14 5.98
C LEU A 122 20.88 6.94 7.50
N PRO A 123 20.11 7.76 8.27
CA PRO A 123 20.02 7.60 9.72
C PRO A 123 19.51 6.23 10.18
N TYR A 124 18.76 5.55 9.31
CA TYR A 124 18.16 4.22 9.51
C TYR A 124 18.83 3.14 8.64
N ALA A 125 20.04 3.40 8.13
CA ALA A 125 20.80 2.39 7.39
C ALA A 125 21.04 1.15 8.26
N SER A 126 20.85 -0.03 7.67
CA SER A 126 21.12 -1.32 8.30
C SER A 126 22.56 -1.41 8.78
N LYS A 127 22.71 -1.96 9.98
CA LYS A 127 23.99 -2.33 10.59
C LYS A 127 24.04 -3.82 10.92
N ASP A 128 22.99 -4.54 10.54
CA ASP A 128 22.78 -5.91 10.95
C ASP A 128 23.66 -6.85 10.11
N THR A 129 23.93 -8.01 10.71
CA THR A 129 24.57 -9.14 10.04
C THR A 129 23.78 -10.40 10.34
N GLN A 130 23.65 -11.30 9.36
CA GLN A 130 22.89 -12.54 9.52
C GLN A 130 23.65 -13.72 8.94
N LEU A 131 23.47 -14.90 9.56
CA LEU A 131 23.90 -16.18 9.03
C LEU A 131 23.01 -16.54 7.84
N ASP A 132 23.62 -16.71 6.66
CA ASP A 132 22.93 -17.22 5.48
C ASP A 132 22.66 -18.72 5.64
N PRO A 133 21.38 -19.17 5.63
CA PRO A 133 21.04 -20.57 5.77
C PRO A 133 21.52 -21.43 4.58
N VAL A 134 21.81 -20.83 3.43
CA VAL A 134 22.25 -21.53 2.22
C VAL A 134 23.75 -21.76 2.21
N THR A 135 24.54 -20.71 2.49
CA THR A 135 26.01 -20.79 2.42
C THR A 135 26.69 -21.07 3.77
N GLY A 136 25.99 -20.88 4.89
CA GLY A 136 26.55 -21.02 6.24
C GLY A 136 27.51 -19.91 6.65
N ASN A 137 27.62 -18.83 5.86
CA ASN A 137 28.46 -17.67 6.17
C ASN A 137 27.63 -16.55 6.77
N THR A 138 28.27 -15.68 7.56
CA THR A 138 27.63 -14.46 8.08
C THR A 138 27.91 -13.29 7.16
N PHE A 139 26.87 -12.57 6.73
CA PHE A 139 26.97 -11.39 5.87
C PHE A 139 26.34 -10.16 6.53
N PRO A 140 26.82 -8.95 6.24
CA PRO A 140 26.01 -7.76 6.40
C PRO A 140 24.77 -7.84 5.51
N VAL A 141 23.67 -7.25 5.96
CA VAL A 141 22.37 -7.35 5.29
C VAL A 141 21.81 -5.96 4.95
N MET A 142 21.15 -5.83 3.80
CA MET A 142 20.55 -4.59 3.32
C MET A 142 19.32 -4.85 2.44
N HIS A 143 18.24 -4.07 2.57
CA HIS A 143 17.21 -3.98 1.53
C HIS A 143 17.67 -3.12 0.35
N ALA A 144 18.51 -3.68 -0.53
CA ALA A 144 19.01 -2.98 -1.70
C ALA A 144 18.08 -3.04 -2.93
N CYS A 145 17.02 -3.85 -2.86
CA CYS A 145 16.01 -4.02 -3.93
C CYS A 145 14.64 -3.38 -3.60
N GLY A 146 14.50 -2.73 -2.44
CA GLY A 146 13.26 -2.05 -2.05
C GLY A 146 12.15 -2.97 -1.52
N HIS A 147 12.46 -4.19 -1.07
CA HIS A 147 11.42 -5.10 -0.56
C HIS A 147 10.76 -4.58 0.72
N ASP A 148 11.48 -3.82 1.55
CA ASP A 148 10.93 -2.98 2.62
C ASP A 148 9.85 -1.99 2.15
N VAL A 149 10.03 -1.35 1.00
CA VAL A 149 9.01 -0.49 0.38
C VAL A 149 7.83 -1.33 -0.10
N HIS A 150 8.08 -2.49 -0.72
CA HIS A 150 7.01 -3.37 -1.19
C HIS A 150 6.14 -3.87 -0.04
N ILE A 151 6.75 -4.29 1.08
CA ILE A 151 6.04 -4.67 2.30
C ILE A 151 5.22 -3.50 2.81
N THR A 152 5.85 -2.33 2.97
CA THR A 152 5.19 -1.16 3.57
C THR A 152 4.01 -0.67 2.72
N ALA A 153 4.13 -0.72 1.39
CA ALA A 153 3.06 -0.32 0.49
C ALA A 153 1.90 -1.34 0.43
N LEU A 154 2.15 -2.61 0.77
CA LEU A 154 1.13 -3.64 0.87
C LEU A 154 0.28 -3.49 2.15
N ILE A 155 0.91 -3.02 3.24
CA ILE A 155 0.34 -2.82 4.58
C ILE A 155 -0.35 -1.45 4.70
#